data_AF-A0A2M8G0V1-F1
#
_entry.id   AF-A0A2M8G0V1-F1
#
_cell.length_a   1.000
_cell.length_b   1.000
_cell.length_c   1.000
_cell.angle_alpha   90.00
_cell.angle_beta   90.00
_cell.angle_gamma   90.00
#
_symmetry.space_group_name_H-M   'P 1'
#
loop_
_entity.id
_entity.type
_entity.pdbx_description
1 polymer ?
#
loop_
_entity_poly.entity_id
_entity_poly.type
_entity_poly.pdbx_seq_one_letter_code
_entity_poly.pdbx_strand_id
1 'polypeptide(L)'
;MFRDLFRVMEQVSRDKGIPKEYLIDAIESAFLTAARKKWGHLGELEAQFNEDSGEIELFQFKTVADPVQDPNIEMTVSEAHALDPDAQLGDSLGVKMDPSVFGRIAAQTAKQVIIQKVREAERHVVSEEYKNRLGEIVTGIVRRMERGSLIVDLGRTEAIVPREEQVSTERYRPGERVQGLFVRLDKEGKGPVVVLSRKTPEFVKALFAMEVPEMHDGVVEIRAVAREAGVRTKIAVYSRDHDVDPVGACVGMKGSRVQNVVAELKGEKIDIVTWDEDPARFVCNAIAPAEVAKVIIRDREHSMEVVVPDDQLSLAIGRRGQNVRLAAQLTAWNIDVFSETKIEAIAARARKVLSEVLGVDDSTSMVLYSHSFRSFEDIASATDEEFAQVPGIGEENLNKIKVLAKQAVADGKSTDQMMMKLLRAEEEVARKEAELAAKQAAERAAEQAAKAAEEETVLEEEAEPAELESKTEEV
;
A
#
# COMPACT_ATOMS: atom_id res chain seq x y z
N MET A 1 50.04 8.57 -22.29
CA MET A 1 48.60 8.91 -22.31
C MET A 1 47.76 7.75 -22.85
N PHE A 2 47.94 7.28 -24.09
CA PHE A 2 47.19 6.11 -24.59
C PHE A 2 47.64 4.78 -23.97
N ARG A 3 48.95 4.53 -23.81
CA ARG A 3 49.49 3.37 -23.07
C ARG A 3 48.96 3.24 -21.63
N ASP A 4 48.60 4.35 -20.99
CA ASP A 4 48.06 4.34 -19.62
C ASP A 4 46.62 3.81 -19.59
N LEU A 5 45.83 4.12 -20.62
CA LEU A 5 44.46 3.65 -20.76
C LEU A 5 44.40 2.13 -20.98
N PHE A 6 45.31 1.60 -21.79
CA PHE A 6 45.38 0.17 -22.05
C PHE A 6 45.79 -0.65 -20.82
N ARG A 7 46.73 -0.16 -20.02
CA ARG A 7 47.06 -0.76 -18.72
C ARG A 7 45.86 -0.78 -17.78
N VAL A 8 45.06 0.29 -17.75
CA VAL A 8 43.82 0.34 -16.98
C VAL A 8 42.81 -0.69 -17.50
N MET A 9 42.72 -0.89 -18.81
CA MET A 9 41.83 -1.90 -19.39
C MET A 9 42.25 -3.32 -19.03
N GLU A 10 43.54 -3.66 -19.13
CA GLU A 10 44.06 -4.96 -18.68
C GLU A 10 43.82 -5.19 -17.19
N GLN A 11 44.04 -4.16 -16.37
CA GLN A 11 43.77 -4.22 -14.94
C GLN A 11 42.28 -4.49 -14.68
N VAL A 12 41.38 -3.76 -15.34
CA VAL A 12 39.94 -3.94 -15.23
C VAL A 12 39.51 -5.34 -15.69
N SER A 13 40.08 -5.84 -16.78
CA SER A 13 39.82 -7.19 -17.28
C SER A 13 40.17 -8.26 -16.24
N ARG A 14 41.35 -8.13 -15.59
CA ARG A 14 41.78 -9.03 -14.51
C ARG A 14 40.96 -8.91 -13.24
N ASP A 15 40.72 -7.69 -12.78
CA ASP A 15 40.05 -7.41 -11.50
C ASP A 15 38.55 -7.74 -11.55
N LYS A 16 37.90 -7.57 -12.71
CA LYS A 16 36.45 -7.71 -12.87
C LYS A 16 36.03 -8.91 -13.72
N GLY A 17 36.99 -9.66 -14.27
CA GLY A 17 36.72 -10.86 -15.07
C GLY A 17 36.03 -10.58 -16.41
N ILE A 18 36.20 -9.38 -16.97
CA ILE A 18 35.61 -8.98 -18.26
C ILE A 18 36.60 -9.33 -19.37
N PRO A 19 36.20 -10.10 -20.41
CA PRO A 19 37.08 -10.41 -21.53
C PRO A 19 37.64 -9.14 -22.19
N LYS A 20 38.95 -9.15 -22.49
CA LYS A 20 39.66 -8.01 -23.09
C LYS A 20 39.05 -7.62 -24.45
N GLU A 21 38.75 -8.61 -25.28
CA GLU A 21 38.11 -8.47 -26.60
C GLU A 21 36.82 -7.65 -26.51
N TYR A 22 35.94 -7.97 -25.55
CA TYR A 22 34.68 -7.26 -25.35
C TYR A 22 34.88 -5.77 -24.98
N LEU A 23 35.96 -5.43 -24.28
CA LEU A 23 36.29 -4.05 -23.98
C LEU A 23 36.85 -3.31 -25.20
N ILE A 24 37.66 -3.98 -26.03
CA ILE A 24 38.20 -3.42 -27.26
C ILE A 24 37.09 -3.04 -28.22
N ASP A 25 36.20 -3.99 -28.54
CA ASP A 25 35.07 -3.79 -29.47
C ASP A 25 34.17 -2.62 -29.03
N ALA A 26 33.96 -2.50 -27.72
CA ALA A 26 33.16 -1.43 -27.14
C ALA A 26 33.82 -0.06 -27.29
N ILE A 27 35.14 0.02 -27.09
CA ILE A 27 35.87 1.28 -27.23
C ILE A 27 35.94 1.67 -28.71
N GLU A 28 36.22 0.74 -29.62
CA GLU A 28 36.20 0.99 -31.08
C GLU A 28 34.84 1.56 -31.53
N SER A 29 33.75 0.89 -31.14
CA SER A 29 32.38 1.34 -31.45
C SER A 29 32.08 2.75 -30.91
N ALA A 30 32.58 3.07 -29.71
CA ALA A 30 32.39 4.37 -29.11
C ALA A 30 33.20 5.47 -29.79
N PHE A 31 34.43 5.15 -30.22
CA PHE A 31 35.26 6.06 -31.01
C PHE A 31 34.64 6.34 -32.36
N LEU A 32 34.13 5.31 -33.04
CA LEU A 32 33.43 5.43 -34.30
C LEU A 32 32.19 6.32 -34.17
N THR A 33 31.43 6.17 -33.08
CA THR A 33 30.29 7.05 -32.75
C THR A 33 30.73 8.50 -32.51
N ALA A 34 31.83 8.71 -31.77
CA ALA A 34 32.38 10.04 -31.52
C ALA A 34 32.91 10.70 -32.80
N ALA A 35 33.53 9.92 -33.69
CA ALA A 35 34.02 10.36 -34.99
C ALA A 35 32.88 10.79 -35.91
N ARG A 36 31.84 9.96 -36.06
CA ARG A 36 30.63 10.30 -36.80
C ARG A 36 29.99 11.61 -36.32
N LYS A 37 29.98 11.85 -35.01
CA LYS A 37 29.42 13.10 -34.44
C LYS A 37 30.28 14.33 -34.77
N LYS A 38 31.60 14.18 -34.83
CA LYS A 38 32.54 15.29 -35.06
C LYS A 38 32.62 15.70 -36.52
N TRP A 39 32.66 14.73 -37.42
CA TRP A 39 32.84 14.98 -38.84
C TRP A 39 31.57 14.84 -39.68
N GLY A 40 30.47 14.33 -39.11
CA GLY A 40 29.23 14.10 -39.84
C GLY A 40 29.29 12.81 -40.67
N HIS A 41 28.49 12.75 -41.73
CA HIS A 41 28.46 11.62 -42.66
C HIS A 41 29.56 11.76 -43.73
N LEU A 42 30.83 11.66 -43.34
CA LEU A 42 31.97 11.63 -44.25
C LEU A 42 32.18 10.25 -44.93
N GLY A 43 31.11 9.48 -45.13
CA GLY A 43 31.19 8.11 -45.63
C GLY A 43 31.41 7.05 -44.53
N GLU A 44 32.03 5.94 -44.94
CA GLU A 44 32.27 4.77 -44.10
C GLU A 44 33.53 4.99 -43.24
N LEU A 45 33.34 4.95 -41.92
CA LEU A 45 34.39 5.11 -40.93
C LEU A 45 34.54 3.80 -40.16
N GLU A 46 35.78 3.38 -39.95
CA GLU A 46 36.12 2.22 -39.14
C GLU A 46 37.15 2.62 -38.08
N ALA A 47 36.98 2.11 -36.86
CA ALA A 47 37.93 2.29 -35.78
C ALA A 47 38.54 0.93 -35.46
N GLN A 48 39.86 0.84 -35.46
CA GLN A 48 40.57 -0.41 -35.21
C GLN A 48 41.60 -0.23 -34.11
N PHE A 49 41.62 -1.15 -33.17
CA PHE A 49 42.58 -1.19 -32.08
C PHE A 49 43.86 -1.90 -32.52
N ASN A 50 45.00 -1.25 -32.32
CA ASN A 50 46.31 -1.82 -32.58
C ASN A 50 46.92 -2.31 -31.26
N GLU A 51 47.09 -3.63 -31.12
CA GLU A 51 47.61 -4.25 -29.89
C GLU A 51 49.07 -3.89 -29.59
N ASP A 52 49.89 -3.65 -30.62
CA ASP A 52 51.32 -3.36 -30.47
C ASP A 52 51.56 -1.93 -29.99
N SER A 53 50.83 -0.97 -30.55
CA SER A 53 50.93 0.45 -30.16
C SER A 53 50.09 0.76 -28.91
N GLY A 54 49.02 -0.01 -28.68
CA GLY A 54 48.02 0.26 -27.65
C GLY A 54 47.14 1.47 -27.99
N GLU A 55 47.03 1.82 -29.27
CA GLU A 55 46.29 2.99 -29.78
C GLU A 55 45.12 2.56 -30.67
N ILE A 56 44.10 3.41 -30.75
CA ILE A 56 42.98 3.23 -31.68
C ILE A 56 43.23 4.09 -32.89
N GLU A 57 43.22 3.45 -34.05
CA GLU A 57 43.37 4.07 -35.35
C GLU A 57 41.98 4.24 -35.97
N LEU A 58 41.76 5.38 -36.64
CA LEU A 58 40.51 5.65 -37.34
C LEU A 58 40.80 5.71 -38.84
N PHE A 59 40.06 4.94 -39.61
CA PHE A 59 40.14 4.89 -41.06
C PHE A 59 38.86 5.44 -41.68
N GLN A 60 39.02 6.24 -42.73
CA GLN A 60 37.94 6.67 -43.59
C GLN A 60 38.07 5.94 -44.92
N PHE A 61 37.07 5.15 -45.29
CA PHE A 61 37.07 4.46 -46.56
C PHE A 61 36.60 5.38 -47.68
N LYS A 62 37.41 5.45 -48.74
CA LYS A 62 37.07 6.18 -49.96
C LYS A 62 37.20 5.28 -51.18
N THR A 63 36.26 5.41 -52.10
CA THR A 63 36.22 4.67 -53.37
C THR A 63 37.06 5.38 -54.42
N VAL A 64 37.90 4.65 -55.15
CA VAL A 64 38.69 5.20 -56.24
C VAL A 64 37.77 5.52 -57.42
N ALA A 65 37.64 6.79 -57.79
CA ALA A 65 36.76 7.24 -58.87
C ALA A 65 37.43 8.28 -59.78
N ASP A 66 37.04 8.29 -61.06
CA ASP A 66 37.44 9.31 -62.04
C ASP A 66 36.28 9.58 -63.02
N PRO A 67 35.67 10.78 -63.03
CA PRO A 67 35.97 11.94 -62.18
C PRO A 67 35.38 11.80 -60.76
N VAL A 68 36.08 12.35 -59.76
CA VAL A 68 35.60 12.44 -58.37
C VAL A 68 34.39 13.38 -58.29
N GLN A 69 33.24 12.87 -57.84
CA GLN A 69 32.01 13.63 -57.60
C GLN A 69 31.87 14.10 -56.15
N ASP A 70 32.21 13.26 -55.17
CA ASP A 70 32.19 13.63 -53.74
C ASP A 70 33.54 13.36 -53.07
N PRO A 71 34.35 14.41 -52.81
CA PRO A 71 35.67 14.29 -52.18
C PRO A 71 35.68 13.63 -50.79
N ASN A 72 34.53 13.48 -50.14
CA ASN A 72 34.44 12.84 -48.83
C ASN A 72 34.40 11.30 -48.93
N ILE A 73 33.80 10.76 -49.99
CA ILE A 73 33.65 9.31 -50.18
C ILE A 73 34.44 8.76 -51.35
N GLU A 74 35.01 9.64 -52.18
CA GLU A 74 35.78 9.27 -53.36
C GLU A 74 37.19 9.88 -53.31
N MET A 75 38.13 9.21 -53.98
CA MET A 75 39.50 9.68 -54.18
C MET A 75 39.97 9.41 -55.60
N THR A 76 40.96 10.17 -56.05
CA THR A 76 41.54 9.98 -57.39
C THR A 76 42.43 8.73 -57.44
N VAL A 77 42.61 8.17 -58.64
CA VAL A 77 43.55 7.06 -58.88
C VAL A 77 44.99 7.41 -58.43
N SER A 78 45.40 8.67 -58.57
CA SER A 78 46.73 9.11 -58.12
C SER A 78 46.87 9.14 -56.59
N GLU A 79 45.81 9.50 -55.86
CA GLU A 79 45.79 9.45 -54.39
C GLU A 79 45.73 8.00 -53.88
N ALA A 80 44.98 7.14 -54.59
CA ALA A 80 44.90 5.72 -54.33
C ALA A 80 46.26 5.02 -54.47
N HIS A 81 46.99 5.29 -55.56
CA HIS A 81 48.34 4.75 -55.78
C HIS A 81 49.38 5.19 -54.74
N ALA A 82 49.15 6.30 -54.03
CA ALA A 82 50.03 6.73 -52.94
C ALA A 82 49.84 5.90 -51.66
N LEU A 83 48.67 5.25 -51.51
CA LEU A 83 48.35 4.37 -50.40
C LEU A 83 48.63 2.90 -50.77
N ASP A 84 48.18 2.50 -51.95
CA ASP A 84 48.39 1.16 -52.51
C ASP A 84 48.73 1.25 -54.01
N PRO A 85 49.98 0.94 -54.42
CA PRO A 85 50.41 0.98 -55.81
C PRO A 85 49.57 0.13 -56.77
N ASP A 86 48.87 -0.90 -56.27
CA ASP A 86 48.08 -1.82 -57.09
C ASP A 86 46.59 -1.43 -57.17
N ALA A 87 46.19 -0.29 -56.58
CA ALA A 87 44.81 0.18 -56.55
C ALA A 87 44.20 0.44 -57.93
N GLN A 88 42.95 0.01 -58.13
CA GLN A 88 42.18 0.15 -59.37
C GLN A 88 40.94 1.03 -59.18
N LEU A 89 40.37 1.49 -60.30
CA LEU A 89 39.08 2.19 -60.29
C LEU A 89 37.99 1.29 -59.69
N GLY A 90 37.27 1.82 -58.71
CA GLY A 90 36.23 1.11 -57.97
C GLY A 90 36.69 0.46 -56.66
N ASP A 91 38.00 0.43 -56.35
CA ASP A 91 38.49 -0.11 -55.07
C ASP A 91 38.16 0.83 -53.91
N SER A 92 37.95 0.27 -52.71
CA SER A 92 37.73 1.03 -51.48
C SER A 92 38.98 0.97 -50.60
N LEU A 93 39.59 2.13 -50.35
CA LEU A 93 40.82 2.24 -49.58
C LEU A 93 40.60 3.03 -48.29
N GLY A 94 41.13 2.50 -47.19
CA GLY A 94 41.08 3.14 -45.87
C GLY A 94 42.17 4.21 -45.72
N VAL A 95 41.76 5.48 -45.69
CA VAL A 95 42.65 6.61 -45.38
C VAL A 95 42.75 6.78 -43.88
N LYS A 96 43.97 6.67 -43.34
CA LYS A 96 44.22 6.91 -41.92
C LYS A 96 43.98 8.38 -41.56
N MET A 97 43.09 8.60 -40.61
CA MET A 97 42.75 9.94 -40.12
C MET A 97 43.76 10.40 -39.05
N ASP A 98 43.99 11.71 -38.95
CA ASP A 98 44.95 12.26 -37.98
C ASP A 98 44.50 12.00 -36.52
N PRO A 99 45.27 11.22 -35.73
CA PRO A 99 44.94 10.90 -34.34
C PRO A 99 45.05 12.10 -33.38
N SER A 100 45.76 13.17 -33.77
CA SER A 100 45.95 14.38 -32.95
C SER A 100 44.62 15.07 -32.61
N VAL A 101 43.64 14.91 -33.49
CA VAL A 101 42.29 15.49 -33.39
C VAL A 101 41.46 14.87 -32.26
N PHE A 102 41.89 13.72 -31.73
CA PHE A 102 41.20 12.99 -30.67
C PHE A 102 41.96 12.87 -29.36
N GLY A 103 43.26 13.13 -29.28
CA GLY A 103 44.10 12.69 -28.13
C GLY A 103 43.48 12.82 -26.73
N ARG A 104 42.84 13.95 -26.41
CA ARG A 104 42.16 14.16 -25.10
C ARG A 104 40.72 13.61 -25.03
N ILE A 105 39.97 13.72 -26.12
CA ILE A 105 38.57 13.27 -26.22
C ILE A 105 38.49 11.74 -26.26
N ALA A 106 39.44 11.11 -26.94
CA ALA A 106 39.68 9.68 -27.00
C ALA A 106 39.81 9.05 -25.62
N ALA A 107 40.73 9.57 -24.81
CA ALA A 107 40.97 9.05 -23.47
C ALA A 107 39.73 9.20 -22.55
N GLN A 108 39.01 10.33 -22.64
CA GLN A 108 37.77 10.52 -21.87
C GLN A 108 36.64 9.60 -22.35
N THR A 109 36.50 9.43 -23.66
CA THR A 109 35.49 8.55 -24.27
C THR A 109 35.75 7.10 -23.89
N ALA A 110 36.99 6.64 -24.06
CA ALA A 110 37.39 5.29 -23.64
C ALA A 110 37.17 5.06 -22.15
N LYS A 111 37.57 6.00 -21.28
CA LYS A 111 37.32 5.91 -19.85
C LYS A 111 35.82 5.76 -19.54
N GLN A 112 34.97 6.53 -20.21
CA GLN A 112 33.53 6.48 -20.01
C GLN A 112 32.94 5.13 -20.45
N VAL A 113 33.41 4.60 -21.58
CA VAL A 113 32.99 3.30 -22.14
C VAL A 113 33.44 2.16 -21.24
N ILE A 114 34.69 2.17 -20.77
CA ILE A 114 35.20 1.20 -19.82
C ILE A 114 34.34 1.22 -18.55
N ILE A 115 34.07 2.39 -17.97
CA ILE A 115 33.19 2.51 -16.79
C ILE A 115 31.79 1.95 -17.08
N GLN A 116 31.23 2.19 -18.26
CA GLN A 116 29.93 1.66 -18.65
C GLN A 116 29.94 0.13 -18.77
N LYS A 117 30.94 -0.45 -19.42
CA LYS A 117 31.08 -1.91 -19.58
C LYS A 117 31.35 -2.61 -18.26
N VAL A 118 32.15 -2.02 -17.38
CA VAL A 118 32.32 -2.51 -16.01
C VAL A 118 30.99 -2.55 -15.28
N ARG A 119 30.21 -1.46 -15.33
CA ARG A 119 28.88 -1.41 -14.71
C ARG A 119 27.90 -2.40 -15.35
N GLU A 120 28.01 -2.70 -16.63
CA GLU A 120 27.16 -3.68 -17.31
C GLU A 120 27.48 -5.11 -16.85
N ALA A 121 28.76 -5.45 -16.77
CA ALA A 121 29.22 -6.74 -16.26
C ALA A 121 28.86 -6.95 -14.78
N GLU A 122 29.09 -5.94 -13.92
CA GLU A 122 28.67 -5.97 -12.51
C GLU A 122 27.15 -6.19 -12.38
N ARG A 123 26.35 -5.53 -13.23
CA ARG A 123 24.90 -5.72 -13.25
C ARG A 123 24.51 -7.14 -13.66
N HIS A 124 25.18 -7.73 -14.64
CA HIS A 124 24.90 -9.11 -15.06
C HIS A 124 25.15 -10.09 -13.92
N VAL A 125 26.30 -10.00 -13.25
CA VAL A 125 26.66 -10.87 -12.11
C VAL A 125 25.64 -10.73 -10.98
N VAL A 126 25.29 -9.50 -10.59
CA VAL A 126 24.28 -9.25 -9.56
C VAL A 126 22.92 -9.78 -9.98
N SER A 127 22.53 -9.61 -11.24
CA SER A 127 21.22 -10.07 -11.71
C SER A 127 21.08 -11.59 -11.65
N GLU A 128 22.14 -12.34 -11.99
CA GLU A 128 22.15 -13.80 -11.89
C GLU A 128 22.17 -14.27 -10.43
N GLU A 129 22.90 -13.59 -9.53
CA GLU A 129 22.90 -13.89 -8.10
C GLU A 129 21.49 -13.73 -7.46
N TYR A 130 20.76 -12.68 -7.85
CA TYR A 130 19.46 -12.35 -7.25
C TYR A 130 18.25 -12.91 -8.00
N LYS A 131 18.44 -13.55 -9.16
CA LYS A 131 17.36 -14.04 -10.03
C LYS A 131 16.35 -14.94 -9.31
N ASN A 132 16.83 -15.80 -8.40
CA ASN A 132 16.02 -16.80 -7.71
C ASN A 132 15.68 -16.42 -6.25
N ARG A 133 15.97 -15.19 -5.84
CA ARG A 133 15.87 -14.75 -4.44
C ARG A 133 14.65 -13.85 -4.18
N LEU A 134 13.75 -13.71 -5.17
CA LEU A 134 12.56 -12.87 -5.07
C LEU A 134 11.72 -13.25 -3.84
N GLY A 135 11.30 -12.24 -3.07
CA GLY A 135 10.56 -12.43 -1.83
C GLY A 135 11.43 -12.71 -0.60
N GLU A 136 12.76 -12.73 -0.72
CA GLU A 136 13.65 -12.79 0.45
C GLU A 136 13.85 -11.42 1.09
N ILE A 137 14.11 -11.42 2.41
CA ILE A 137 14.55 -10.22 3.11
C ILE A 137 16.05 -10.04 2.88
N VAL A 138 16.38 -8.84 2.41
CA VAL A 138 17.75 -8.40 2.19
C VAL A 138 18.07 -7.32 3.21
N THR A 139 19.22 -7.45 3.87
CA THR A 139 19.72 -6.48 4.84
C THR A 139 20.88 -5.70 4.25
N GLY A 140 20.90 -4.39 4.47
CA GLY A 140 22.02 -3.53 4.06
C GLY A 140 22.14 -2.27 4.90
N ILE A 141 23.04 -1.39 4.49
CA ILE A 141 23.33 -0.13 5.19
C ILE A 141 22.89 1.03 4.32
N VAL A 142 22.13 1.97 4.88
CA VAL A 142 21.71 3.18 4.17
C VAL A 142 22.94 4.02 3.82
N ARG A 143 23.15 4.27 2.53
CA ARG A 143 24.23 5.16 2.06
C ARG A 143 23.77 6.60 1.94
N ARG A 144 22.72 6.82 1.14
CA ARG A 144 22.24 8.15 0.77
C ARG A 144 20.78 8.09 0.32
N MET A 145 20.14 9.26 0.27
CA MET A 145 18.88 9.43 -0.45
C MET A 145 19.12 10.17 -1.75
N GLU A 146 18.54 9.66 -2.84
CA GLU A 146 18.69 10.22 -4.18
C GLU A 146 17.30 10.38 -4.81
N ARG A 147 16.92 11.62 -5.12
CA ARG A 147 15.59 11.97 -5.70
C ARG A 147 14.40 11.38 -4.92
N GLY A 148 14.53 11.25 -3.59
CA GLY A 148 13.51 10.66 -2.71
C GLY A 148 13.54 9.13 -2.61
N SER A 149 14.43 8.45 -3.33
CA SER A 149 14.66 7.01 -3.17
C SER A 149 15.82 6.74 -2.22
N LEU A 150 15.73 5.66 -1.44
CA LEU A 150 16.77 5.23 -0.52
C LEU A 150 17.78 4.35 -1.25
N ILE A 151 19.07 4.68 -1.15
CA ILE A 151 20.15 3.83 -1.68
C ILE A 151 20.77 3.06 -0.52
N VAL A 152 20.73 1.74 -0.62
CA VAL A 152 21.17 0.79 0.40
C VAL A 152 22.36 0.00 -0.11
N ASP A 153 23.45 0.01 0.63
CA ASP A 153 24.65 -0.76 0.35
C ASP A 153 24.48 -2.19 0.89
N LEU A 154 24.57 -3.18 -0.01
CA LEU A 154 24.53 -4.60 0.31
C LEU A 154 25.94 -5.21 0.42
N GLY A 155 26.98 -4.37 0.43
CA GLY A 155 28.40 -4.75 0.44
C GLY A 155 28.94 -5.08 -0.95
N ARG A 156 28.28 -5.97 -1.69
CA ARG A 156 28.68 -6.33 -3.07
C ARG A 156 28.04 -5.45 -4.14
N THR A 157 26.84 -4.94 -3.88
CA THR A 157 26.06 -4.13 -4.82
C THR A 157 25.26 -3.09 -4.04
N GLU A 158 24.75 -2.08 -4.75
CA GLU A 158 23.75 -1.17 -4.21
C GLU A 158 22.34 -1.71 -4.54
N ALA A 159 21.41 -1.48 -3.63
CA ALA A 159 19.98 -1.67 -3.79
C ALA A 159 19.26 -0.32 -3.66
N ILE A 160 18.05 -0.26 -4.20
CA ILE A 160 17.19 0.92 -4.14
C ILE A 160 15.87 0.57 -3.44
N VAL A 161 15.41 1.45 -2.55
CA VAL A 161 14.02 1.46 -2.06
C VAL A 161 13.34 2.67 -2.68
N PRO A 162 12.55 2.51 -3.75
CA PRO A 162 11.82 3.61 -4.38
C PRO A 162 10.86 4.28 -3.40
N ARG A 163 10.47 5.53 -3.67
CA ARG A 163 9.60 6.29 -2.76
C ARG A 163 8.24 5.61 -2.56
N GLU A 164 7.72 4.98 -3.60
CA GLU A 164 6.47 4.23 -3.61
C GLU A 164 6.51 2.96 -2.75
N GLU A 165 7.71 2.37 -2.59
CA GLU A 165 8.00 1.17 -1.80
C GLU A 165 8.52 1.47 -0.38
N GLN A 166 8.68 2.75 -0.05
CA GLN A 166 9.00 3.24 1.28
C GLN A 166 7.74 3.46 2.12
N VAL A 167 7.90 3.33 3.43
CA VAL A 167 6.86 3.70 4.40
C VAL A 167 7.04 5.17 4.76
N SER A 168 5.97 5.97 4.61
CA SER A 168 6.04 7.44 4.74
C SER A 168 6.37 7.94 6.15
N THR A 169 6.07 7.14 7.18
CA THR A 169 6.36 7.46 8.59
C THR A 169 7.79 7.13 8.99
N GLU A 170 8.48 6.27 8.24
CA GLU A 170 9.85 5.87 8.53
C GLU A 170 10.84 6.95 8.10
N ARG A 171 11.86 7.18 8.93
CA ARG A 171 13.00 8.06 8.59
C ARG A 171 14.30 7.27 8.71
N TYR A 172 15.16 7.44 7.73
CA TYR A 172 16.45 6.75 7.65
C TYR A 172 17.59 7.77 7.61
N ARG A 173 18.66 7.48 8.34
CA ARG A 173 19.91 8.24 8.27
C ARG A 173 21.01 7.44 7.57
N PRO A 174 21.94 8.10 6.86
CA PRO A 174 23.15 7.45 6.37
C PRO A 174 23.88 6.69 7.49
N GLY A 175 24.32 5.47 7.21
CA GLY A 175 24.98 4.57 8.16
C GLY A 175 24.03 3.68 8.96
N GLU A 176 22.72 3.92 8.93
CA GLU A 176 21.76 3.03 9.60
C GLU A 176 21.57 1.72 8.84
N ARG A 177 21.37 0.62 9.58
CA ARG A 177 20.99 -0.67 9.00
C ARG A 177 19.51 -0.65 8.62
N VAL A 178 19.18 -1.20 7.46
CA VAL A 178 17.80 -1.34 6.98
C VAL A 178 17.60 -2.72 6.36
N GLN A 179 16.46 -3.32 6.65
CA GLN A 179 16.00 -4.52 5.95
C GLN A 179 14.92 -4.16 4.92
N GLY A 180 14.80 -4.94 3.85
CA GLY A 180 13.71 -4.78 2.90
C GLY A 180 13.45 -6.07 2.16
N LEU A 181 12.21 -6.28 1.75
CA LEU A 181 11.82 -7.39 0.90
C LEU A 181 12.34 -7.14 -0.52
N PHE A 182 13.05 -8.08 -1.10
CA PHE A 182 13.44 -8.00 -2.50
C PHE A 182 12.24 -8.28 -3.41
N VAL A 183 11.77 -7.24 -4.12
CA VAL A 183 10.51 -7.28 -4.90
C VAL A 183 10.73 -7.46 -6.39
N ARG A 184 11.81 -6.90 -6.96
CA ARG A 184 12.11 -7.03 -8.40
C ARG A 184 13.55 -6.65 -8.75
N LEU A 185 14.00 -7.10 -9.92
CA LEU A 185 15.19 -6.58 -10.60
C LEU A 185 14.82 -5.44 -11.55
N ASP A 186 15.53 -4.32 -11.46
CA ASP A 186 15.47 -3.23 -12.44
C ASP A 186 16.61 -3.37 -13.45
N LYS A 187 16.28 -3.87 -14.64
CA LYS A 187 17.26 -4.11 -15.73
C LYS A 187 17.47 -2.89 -16.62
N GLU A 188 16.58 -1.91 -16.57
CA GLU A 188 16.55 -0.78 -17.51
C GLU A 188 17.29 0.45 -16.98
N GLY A 189 17.40 0.58 -15.66
CA GLY A 189 18.08 1.70 -15.00
C GLY A 189 19.61 1.73 -15.16
N LYS A 190 20.18 2.95 -15.06
CA LYS A 190 21.63 3.19 -14.90
C LYS A 190 22.13 2.99 -13.46
N GLY A 191 21.25 2.53 -12.55
CA GLY A 191 21.46 2.48 -11.11
C GLY A 191 21.42 1.05 -10.54
N PRO A 192 21.19 0.93 -9.22
CA PRO A 192 20.98 -0.34 -8.52
C PRO A 192 19.99 -1.26 -9.24
N VAL A 193 20.36 -2.52 -9.43
CA VAL A 193 19.47 -3.52 -10.06
C VAL A 193 18.47 -4.07 -9.05
N VAL A 194 18.83 -4.09 -7.76
CA VAL A 194 18.03 -4.72 -6.72
C VAL A 194 17.04 -3.71 -6.17
N VAL A 195 15.74 -3.95 -6.37
CA VAL A 195 14.67 -3.11 -5.82
C VAL A 195 14.10 -3.79 -4.59
N LEU A 196 14.14 -3.09 -3.47
CA LEU A 196 13.58 -3.54 -2.20
C LEU A 196 12.28 -2.78 -1.89
N SER A 197 11.42 -3.39 -1.09
CA SER A 197 10.25 -2.79 -0.50
C SER A 197 10.21 -2.97 1.00
N ARG A 198 9.75 -1.93 1.70
CA ARG A 198 9.38 -1.99 3.10
C ARG A 198 7.87 -1.87 3.32
N LYS A 199 7.12 -1.54 2.27
CA LYS A 199 5.71 -1.19 2.34
C LYS A 199 4.78 -2.37 2.08
N THR A 200 5.20 -3.35 1.31
CA THR A 200 4.34 -4.47 0.89
C THR A 200 3.93 -5.39 2.06
N PRO A 201 2.72 -5.99 2.04
CA PRO A 201 2.30 -6.98 3.04
C PRO A 201 3.24 -8.19 3.14
N GLU A 202 3.86 -8.59 2.02
CA GLU A 202 4.80 -9.71 1.93
C GLU A 202 6.04 -9.48 2.79
N PHE A 203 6.44 -8.23 3.02
CA PHE A 203 7.56 -7.93 3.91
C PHE A 203 7.26 -8.37 5.34
N VAL A 204 6.02 -8.15 5.81
CA VAL A 204 5.59 -8.60 7.14
C VAL A 204 5.58 -10.13 7.21
N LYS A 205 5.08 -10.82 6.17
CA LYS A 205 5.11 -12.28 6.12
C LYS A 205 6.53 -12.83 6.22
N ALA A 206 7.46 -12.25 5.46
CA ALA A 206 8.85 -12.67 5.48
C ALA A 206 9.53 -12.40 6.84
N LEU A 207 9.20 -11.30 7.51
CA LEU A 207 9.72 -11.00 8.85
C LEU A 207 9.26 -12.06 9.88
N PHE A 208 7.98 -12.40 9.87
CA PHE A 208 7.45 -13.46 10.74
C PHE A 208 8.04 -14.83 10.42
N ALA A 209 8.24 -15.16 9.14
CA ALA A 209 8.88 -16.42 8.75
C ALA A 209 10.32 -16.56 9.26
N MET A 210 11.06 -15.45 9.43
CA MET A 210 12.38 -15.47 10.06
C MET A 210 12.32 -15.56 11.59
N GLU A 211 11.31 -14.94 12.21
CA GLU A 211 11.20 -14.83 13.67
C GLU A 211 10.51 -16.04 14.33
N VAL A 212 9.65 -16.76 13.59
CA VAL A 212 8.81 -17.87 14.08
C VAL A 212 9.28 -19.20 13.49
N PRO A 213 9.99 -20.06 14.27
CA PRO A 213 10.47 -21.36 13.79
C PRO A 213 9.37 -22.26 13.24
N GLU A 214 8.18 -22.23 13.86
CA GLU A 214 7.03 -23.04 13.46
C GLU A 214 6.51 -22.67 12.06
N MET A 215 6.79 -21.45 11.57
CA MET A 215 6.52 -21.06 10.19
C MET A 215 7.57 -21.59 9.21
N HIS A 216 8.83 -21.68 9.63
CA HIS A 216 9.89 -22.27 8.81
C HIS A 216 9.64 -23.76 8.55
N ASP A 217 9.15 -24.47 9.57
CA ASP A 217 8.81 -25.90 9.49
C ASP A 217 7.47 -26.15 8.77
N GLY A 218 6.71 -25.08 8.45
CA GLY A 218 5.42 -25.16 7.75
C GLY A 218 4.26 -25.65 8.62
N VAL A 219 4.42 -25.66 9.95
CA VAL A 219 3.37 -26.00 10.92
C VAL A 219 2.37 -24.86 11.04
N VAL A 220 2.88 -23.63 11.18
CA VAL A 220 2.09 -22.40 11.21
C VAL A 220 2.26 -21.65 9.90
N GLU A 221 1.20 -21.07 9.36
CA GLU A 221 1.26 -20.26 8.14
C GLU A 221 0.39 -19.01 8.24
N ILE A 222 0.82 -17.93 7.58
CA ILE A 222 0.05 -16.69 7.47
C ILE A 222 -0.87 -16.79 6.25
N ARG A 223 -2.18 -16.96 6.49
CA ARG A 223 -3.21 -17.11 5.45
C ARG A 223 -3.58 -15.78 4.81
N ALA A 224 -3.67 -14.71 5.60
CA ALA A 224 -4.01 -13.39 5.10
C ALA A 224 -3.26 -12.28 5.85
N VAL A 225 -3.05 -11.14 5.17
CA VAL A 225 -2.44 -9.94 5.75
C VAL A 225 -3.17 -8.72 5.21
N ALA A 226 -3.62 -7.85 6.12
CA ALA A 226 -4.13 -6.53 5.81
C ALA A 226 -3.20 -5.49 6.45
N ARG A 227 -2.66 -4.57 5.65
CA ARG A 227 -1.57 -3.68 6.09
C ARG A 227 -1.82 -2.23 5.69
N GLU A 228 -1.84 -1.37 6.69
CA GLU A 228 -1.63 0.08 6.55
C GLU A 228 -0.20 0.40 7.01
N ALA A 229 0.73 0.32 6.06
CA ALA A 229 2.17 0.36 6.33
C ALA A 229 2.58 1.59 7.16
N GLY A 230 3.39 1.34 8.19
CA GLY A 230 3.88 2.34 9.13
C GLY A 230 2.90 2.74 10.22
N VAL A 231 1.70 2.14 10.24
CA VAL A 231 0.67 2.44 11.23
C VAL A 231 0.17 1.17 11.91
N ARG A 232 -0.46 0.27 11.15
CA ARG A 232 -1.08 -0.93 11.70
C ARG A 232 -1.23 -2.05 10.66
N THR A 233 -0.97 -3.27 11.07
CA THR A 233 -1.15 -4.48 10.27
C THR A 233 -1.93 -5.52 11.06
N LYS A 234 -2.84 -6.21 10.38
CA LYS A 234 -3.54 -7.38 10.89
C LYS A 234 -3.09 -8.60 10.10
N ILE A 235 -2.70 -9.66 10.78
CA ILE A 235 -2.32 -10.93 10.16
C ILE A 235 -3.25 -12.04 10.66
N ALA A 236 -3.65 -12.91 9.75
CA ALA A 236 -4.43 -14.10 10.03
C ALA A 236 -3.53 -15.34 9.93
N VAL A 237 -3.39 -16.05 11.05
CA VAL A 237 -2.50 -17.21 11.17
C VAL A 237 -3.29 -18.49 11.37
N TYR A 238 -2.80 -19.56 10.76
CA TYR A 238 -3.40 -20.89 10.82
C TYR A 238 -2.33 -21.91 11.22
N SER A 239 -2.70 -22.91 12.02
CA SER A 239 -1.84 -24.04 12.32
C SER A 239 -2.38 -25.29 11.63
N ARG A 240 -1.51 -26.03 10.95
CA ARG A 240 -1.83 -27.36 10.40
C ARG A 240 -1.84 -28.44 11.47
N ASP A 241 -1.23 -28.15 12.61
CA ASP A 241 -1.20 -29.02 13.79
C ASP A 241 -2.16 -28.48 14.86
N HIS A 242 -3.12 -29.30 15.28
CA HIS A 242 -4.11 -28.94 16.29
C HIS A 242 -3.50 -28.76 17.69
N ASP A 243 -2.33 -29.34 17.96
CA ASP A 243 -1.64 -29.21 19.24
C ASP A 243 -0.82 -27.90 19.34
N VAL A 244 -0.72 -27.14 18.24
CA VAL A 244 0.06 -25.89 18.17
C VAL A 244 -0.89 -24.70 18.04
N ASP A 245 -0.84 -23.79 19.02
CA ASP A 245 -1.52 -22.49 18.93
C ASP A 245 -0.78 -21.54 17.97
N PRO A 246 -1.36 -21.19 16.81
CA PRO A 246 -0.69 -20.34 15.83
C PRO A 246 -0.49 -18.91 16.34
N VAL A 247 -1.39 -18.38 17.17
CA VAL A 247 -1.26 -17.02 17.71
C VAL A 247 -0.14 -16.98 18.74
N GLY A 248 -0.14 -17.91 19.69
CA GLY A 248 0.91 -18.07 20.69
C GLY A 248 2.30 -18.24 20.07
N ALA A 249 2.42 -19.05 19.01
CA ALA A 249 3.67 -19.24 18.27
C ALA A 249 4.20 -17.91 17.68
N CYS A 250 3.33 -17.08 17.11
CA CYS A 250 3.72 -15.80 16.52
C CYS A 250 4.03 -14.72 17.56
N VAL A 251 3.32 -14.74 18.70
CA VAL A 251 3.50 -13.77 19.79
C VAL A 251 4.80 -14.07 20.55
N GLY A 252 5.07 -15.35 20.82
CA GLY A 252 6.20 -15.78 21.64
C GLY A 252 6.06 -15.41 23.12
N MET A 253 7.08 -15.74 23.93
CA MET A 253 7.06 -15.49 25.36
C MET A 253 6.88 -13.99 25.66
N LYS A 254 5.76 -13.62 26.31
CA LYS A 254 5.40 -12.22 26.62
C LYS A 254 5.43 -11.28 25.40
N GLY A 255 5.16 -11.81 24.20
CA GLY A 255 5.17 -11.00 22.97
C GLY A 255 6.54 -10.75 22.37
N SER A 256 7.60 -11.41 22.82
CA SER A 256 8.97 -11.11 22.38
C SER A 256 9.14 -11.16 20.85
N ARG A 257 8.56 -12.16 20.19
CA ARG A 257 8.69 -12.36 18.73
C ARG A 257 7.97 -11.25 17.96
N VAL A 258 6.70 -11.00 18.27
CA VAL A 258 5.94 -9.91 17.63
C VAL A 258 6.58 -8.55 17.89
N GLN A 259 7.13 -8.30 19.09
CA GLN A 259 7.81 -7.05 19.39
C GLN A 259 9.09 -6.85 18.56
N ASN A 260 9.83 -7.92 18.24
CA ASN A 260 10.98 -7.83 17.35
C ASN A 260 10.56 -7.38 15.93
N VAL A 261 9.45 -7.95 15.41
CA VAL A 261 8.90 -7.55 14.12
C VAL A 261 8.38 -6.11 14.16
N VAL A 262 7.66 -5.71 15.21
CA VAL A 262 7.20 -4.31 15.42
C VAL A 262 8.37 -3.34 15.46
N ALA A 263 9.48 -3.71 16.13
CA ALA A 263 10.67 -2.89 16.20
C ALA A 263 11.35 -2.74 14.83
N GLU A 264 11.44 -3.81 14.04
CA GLU A 264 11.95 -3.75 12.66
C GLU A 264 11.06 -2.86 11.77
N LEU A 265 9.74 -2.88 11.96
CA LEU A 265 8.78 -1.99 11.29
C LEU A 265 8.67 -0.59 11.92
N LYS A 266 9.64 -0.19 12.76
CA LYS A 266 9.74 1.13 13.41
C LYS A 266 8.46 1.55 14.17
N GLY A 267 7.79 0.60 14.82
CA GLY A 267 6.64 0.85 15.69
C GLY A 267 5.27 0.69 15.01
N GLU A 268 5.21 0.14 13.80
CA GLU A 268 3.95 -0.33 13.20
C GLU A 268 3.26 -1.34 14.14
N LYS A 269 2.00 -1.09 14.51
CA LYS A 269 1.25 -1.99 15.41
C LYS A 269 0.82 -3.25 14.67
N ILE A 270 0.96 -4.42 15.30
CA ILE A 270 0.57 -5.70 14.68
C ILE A 270 -0.47 -6.39 15.55
N ASP A 271 -1.61 -6.73 14.94
CA ASP A 271 -2.61 -7.61 15.53
C ASP A 271 -2.53 -8.97 14.85
N ILE A 272 -2.46 -10.02 15.67
CA ILE A 272 -2.36 -11.41 15.22
C ILE A 272 -3.64 -12.11 15.61
N VAL A 273 -4.33 -12.70 14.63
CA VAL A 273 -5.62 -13.37 14.86
C VAL A 273 -5.66 -14.73 14.19
N THR A 274 -6.45 -15.63 14.75
CA THR A 274 -6.65 -16.96 14.21
C THR A 274 -7.48 -16.91 12.93
N TRP A 275 -6.97 -17.49 11.86
CA TRP A 275 -7.72 -17.74 10.64
C TRP A 275 -8.70 -18.89 10.85
N ASP A 276 -9.90 -18.79 10.29
CA ASP A 276 -10.92 -19.83 10.35
C ASP A 276 -11.50 -20.04 8.94
N GLU A 277 -11.92 -21.27 8.65
CA GLU A 277 -12.59 -21.62 7.40
C GLU A 277 -14.01 -21.06 7.36
N ASP A 278 -14.67 -20.97 8.52
CA ASP A 278 -15.99 -20.36 8.65
C ASP A 278 -15.87 -18.82 8.59
N PRO A 279 -16.46 -18.16 7.57
CA PRO A 279 -16.29 -16.72 7.38
C PRO A 279 -16.80 -15.88 8.56
N ALA A 280 -17.88 -16.32 9.22
CA ALA A 280 -18.42 -15.61 10.38
C ALA A 280 -17.46 -15.66 11.57
N ARG A 281 -16.91 -16.84 11.89
CA ARG A 281 -15.87 -16.97 12.92
C ARG A 281 -14.62 -16.18 12.55
N PHE A 282 -14.21 -16.22 11.29
CA PHE A 282 -13.03 -15.48 10.85
C PHE A 282 -13.23 -13.97 10.98
N VAL A 283 -14.42 -13.44 10.68
CA VAL A 283 -14.77 -12.03 10.92
C VAL A 283 -14.78 -11.69 12.41
N CYS A 284 -15.33 -12.55 13.28
CA CYS A 284 -15.25 -12.37 14.73
C CYS A 284 -13.80 -12.24 15.19
N ASN A 285 -12.93 -13.15 14.75
CA ASN A 285 -11.50 -13.10 15.05
C ASN A 285 -10.87 -11.82 14.46
N ALA A 286 -11.24 -11.43 13.25
CA ALA A 286 -10.73 -10.25 12.57
C ALA A 286 -11.14 -8.92 13.24
N ILE A 287 -12.20 -8.87 14.03
CA ILE A 287 -12.62 -7.66 14.76
C ILE A 287 -11.92 -7.50 16.12
N ALA A 288 -11.27 -8.57 16.61
CA ALA A 288 -10.49 -8.53 17.85
C ALA A 288 -9.54 -7.32 17.89
N PRO A 289 -9.48 -6.59 19.01
CA PRO A 289 -9.82 -7.03 20.37
C PRO A 289 -11.29 -6.83 20.81
N ALA A 290 -12.17 -6.27 20.00
CA ALA A 290 -13.57 -6.15 20.37
C ALA A 290 -14.29 -7.50 20.31
N GLU A 291 -15.11 -7.78 21.32
CA GLU A 291 -15.94 -8.97 21.43
C GLU A 291 -17.21 -8.81 20.59
N VAL A 292 -17.51 -9.83 19.79
CA VAL A 292 -18.66 -9.85 18.89
C VAL A 292 -19.79 -10.62 19.55
N ALA A 293 -20.95 -9.96 19.69
CA ALA A 293 -22.16 -10.58 20.23
C ALA A 293 -22.89 -11.41 19.16
N LYS A 294 -22.98 -10.89 17.94
CA LYS A 294 -23.68 -11.55 16.83
C LYS A 294 -23.11 -11.13 15.47
N VAL A 295 -23.10 -12.07 14.54
CA VAL A 295 -22.81 -11.79 13.11
C VAL A 295 -24.04 -12.11 12.29
N ILE A 296 -24.40 -11.22 11.38
CA ILE A 296 -25.48 -11.40 10.41
C ILE A 296 -24.84 -11.37 9.03
N ILE A 297 -24.94 -12.48 8.32
CA ILE A 297 -24.36 -12.64 6.98
C ILE A 297 -25.40 -12.19 5.94
N ARG A 298 -24.97 -11.35 5.00
CA ARG A 298 -25.76 -10.96 3.82
C ARG A 298 -25.06 -11.47 2.56
N ASP A 299 -25.31 -12.73 2.21
CA ASP A 299 -24.61 -13.40 1.11
C ASP A 299 -24.78 -12.70 -0.25
N ARG A 300 -25.96 -12.15 -0.54
CA ARG A 300 -26.24 -11.46 -1.81
C ARG A 300 -25.38 -10.20 -2.01
N GLU A 301 -24.99 -9.54 -0.92
CA GLU A 301 -24.24 -8.27 -0.92
C GLU A 301 -22.75 -8.47 -0.61
N HIS A 302 -22.34 -9.71 -0.32
CA HIS A 302 -21.00 -10.04 0.17
C HIS A 302 -20.59 -9.15 1.36
N SER A 303 -21.54 -8.95 2.28
CA SER A 303 -21.40 -8.11 3.47
C SER A 303 -21.80 -8.86 4.75
N MET A 304 -21.22 -8.44 5.87
CA MET A 304 -21.54 -8.94 7.19
C MET A 304 -21.80 -7.78 8.15
N GLU A 305 -22.90 -7.87 8.88
CA GLU A 305 -23.18 -6.96 10.00
C GLU A 305 -22.69 -7.60 11.29
N VAL A 306 -21.76 -6.93 11.94
CA VAL A 306 -21.15 -7.35 13.19
C VAL A 306 -21.76 -6.52 14.31
N VAL A 307 -22.41 -7.20 15.24
CA VAL A 307 -23.04 -6.59 16.42
C VAL A 307 -22.09 -6.74 17.60
N VAL A 308 -21.78 -5.61 18.22
CA VAL A 308 -20.92 -5.53 19.41
C VAL A 308 -21.65 -4.81 20.54
N PRO A 309 -21.26 -5.03 21.80
CA PRO A 309 -21.74 -4.22 22.93
C PRO A 309 -21.52 -2.72 22.69
N ASP A 310 -22.42 -1.88 23.21
CA ASP A 310 -22.39 -0.42 23.00
C ASP A 310 -21.08 0.25 23.47
N ASP A 311 -20.50 -0.24 24.56
CA ASP A 311 -19.21 0.23 25.10
C ASP A 311 -18.02 -0.16 24.22
N GLN A 312 -18.15 -1.23 23.43
CA GLN A 312 -17.11 -1.72 22.53
C GLN A 312 -17.23 -1.22 21.09
N LEU A 313 -18.32 -0.53 20.71
CA LEU A 313 -18.53 -0.01 19.35
C LEU A 313 -17.35 0.83 18.84
N SER A 314 -16.84 1.73 19.68
CA SER A 314 -15.69 2.58 19.35
C SER A 314 -14.40 1.78 19.13
N LEU A 315 -14.21 0.73 19.92
CA LEU A 315 -13.06 -0.18 19.82
C LEU A 315 -13.11 -1.00 18.52
N ALA A 316 -14.28 -1.56 18.21
CA ALA A 316 -14.53 -2.36 17.02
C ALA A 316 -14.34 -1.56 15.72
N ILE A 317 -14.83 -0.33 15.66
CA ILE A 317 -14.60 0.58 14.52
C ILE A 317 -13.13 1.00 14.45
N GLY A 318 -12.56 1.35 15.60
CA GLY A 318 -11.20 1.88 15.72
C GLY A 318 -11.07 3.32 15.23
N ARG A 319 -9.89 3.92 15.45
CA ARG A 319 -9.61 5.31 15.06
C ARG A 319 -9.80 5.48 13.55
N ARG A 320 -10.71 6.37 13.14
CA ARG A 320 -11.06 6.63 11.71
C ARG A 320 -11.45 5.36 10.94
N GLY A 321 -12.07 4.39 11.62
CA GLY A 321 -12.49 3.13 10.99
C GLY A 321 -11.34 2.19 10.63
N GLN A 322 -10.14 2.39 11.19
CA GLN A 322 -8.96 1.59 10.83
C GLN A 322 -9.14 0.10 11.13
N ASN A 323 -9.74 -0.26 12.28
CA ASN A 323 -9.86 -1.65 12.69
C ASN A 323 -10.81 -2.40 11.74
N VAL A 324 -12.00 -1.85 11.49
CA VAL A 324 -12.97 -2.45 10.57
C VAL A 324 -12.45 -2.52 9.13
N ARG A 325 -11.70 -1.50 8.67
CA ARG A 325 -11.09 -1.50 7.32
C ARG A 325 -10.05 -2.60 7.17
N LEU A 326 -9.18 -2.77 8.17
CA LEU A 326 -8.19 -3.85 8.16
C LEU A 326 -8.86 -5.22 8.26
N ALA A 327 -9.91 -5.38 9.08
CA ALA A 327 -10.68 -6.61 9.16
C ALA A 327 -11.37 -6.96 7.83
N ALA A 328 -11.96 -5.97 7.16
CA ALA A 328 -12.58 -6.13 5.84
C ALA A 328 -11.56 -6.54 4.78
N GLN A 329 -10.39 -5.90 4.74
CA GLN A 329 -9.30 -6.28 3.85
C GLN A 329 -8.75 -7.69 4.14
N LEU A 330 -8.67 -8.07 5.42
CA LEU A 330 -8.12 -9.35 5.85
C LEU A 330 -9.03 -10.53 5.49
N THR A 331 -10.34 -10.33 5.64
CA THR A 331 -11.37 -11.35 5.40
C THR A 331 -11.90 -11.32 3.97
N ALA A 332 -11.63 -10.24 3.22
CA ALA A 332 -12.23 -9.93 1.93
C ALA A 332 -13.77 -9.76 1.95
N TRP A 333 -14.36 -9.51 3.12
CA TRP A 333 -15.79 -9.21 3.29
C TRP A 333 -16.02 -7.72 3.57
N ASN A 334 -17.16 -7.19 3.12
CA ASN A 334 -17.61 -5.88 3.60
C ASN A 334 -18.14 -6.04 5.02
N ILE A 335 -17.65 -5.23 5.96
CA ILE A 335 -18.00 -5.37 7.38
C ILE A 335 -18.61 -4.07 7.88
N ASP A 336 -19.85 -4.16 8.36
CA ASP A 336 -20.55 -3.06 9.02
C ASP A 336 -20.70 -3.37 10.51
N VAL A 337 -20.27 -2.45 11.37
CA VAL A 337 -20.31 -2.65 12.82
C VAL A 337 -21.45 -1.83 13.43
N PHE A 338 -22.29 -2.50 14.22
CA PHE A 338 -23.42 -1.91 14.92
C PHE A 338 -23.36 -2.22 16.41
N SER A 339 -23.91 -1.32 17.23
CA SER A 339 -24.19 -1.65 18.62
C SER A 339 -25.49 -2.46 18.75
N GLU A 340 -25.62 -3.19 19.86
CA GLU A 340 -26.83 -3.94 20.19
C GLU A 340 -28.08 -3.04 20.19
N THR A 341 -28.02 -1.89 20.87
CA THR A 341 -29.13 -0.92 20.90
C THR A 341 -29.54 -0.46 19.51
N LYS A 342 -28.56 -0.23 18.62
CA LYS A 342 -28.83 0.22 17.25
C LYS A 342 -29.53 -0.88 16.44
N ILE A 343 -29.11 -2.14 16.57
CA ILE A 343 -29.75 -3.28 15.89
C ILE A 343 -31.17 -3.50 16.41
N GLU A 344 -31.40 -3.40 17.71
CA GLU A 344 -32.74 -3.50 18.28
C GLU A 344 -33.67 -2.39 17.75
N ALA A 345 -33.17 -1.16 17.65
CA ALA A 345 -33.93 -0.05 17.09
C ALA A 345 -34.23 -0.24 15.60
N ILE A 346 -33.28 -0.78 14.83
CA ILE A 346 -33.50 -1.14 13.41
C ILE A 346 -34.57 -2.23 13.30
N ALA A 347 -34.48 -3.28 14.12
CA ALA A 347 -35.45 -4.37 14.14
C ALA A 347 -36.86 -3.88 14.51
N ALA A 348 -36.97 -3.02 15.51
CA ALA A 348 -38.24 -2.42 15.92
C ALA A 348 -38.88 -1.60 14.78
N ARG A 349 -38.08 -0.79 14.07
CA ARG A 349 -38.55 -0.03 12.91
C ARG A 349 -38.97 -0.93 11.75
N ALA A 350 -38.18 -1.96 11.44
CA ALA A 350 -38.51 -2.93 10.40
C ALA A 350 -39.84 -3.63 10.69
N ARG A 351 -40.06 -4.09 11.93
CA ARG A 351 -41.35 -4.69 12.35
C ARG A 351 -42.51 -3.71 12.17
N LYS A 352 -42.33 -2.44 12.54
CA LYS A 352 -43.35 -1.40 12.36
C LYS A 352 -43.69 -1.17 10.89
N VAL A 353 -42.69 -1.13 10.01
CA VAL A 353 -42.90 -1.03 8.55
C VAL A 353 -43.67 -2.25 8.04
N LEU A 354 -43.32 -3.46 8.46
CA LEU A 354 -44.04 -4.67 8.06
C LEU A 354 -45.50 -4.64 8.50
N SER A 355 -45.77 -4.24 9.75
CA SER A 355 -47.12 -4.08 10.26
C SER A 355 -47.94 -3.04 9.48
N GLU A 356 -47.36 -1.89 9.17
CA GLU A 356 -48.03 -0.83 8.40
C GLU A 356 -48.29 -1.21 6.94
N VAL A 357 -47.32 -1.84 6.26
CA VAL A 357 -47.41 -2.16 4.83
C VAL A 357 -48.26 -3.40 4.57
N LEU A 358 -48.11 -4.43 5.41
CA LEU A 358 -48.76 -5.73 5.22
C LEU A 358 -50.09 -5.83 5.96
N GLY A 359 -50.45 -4.81 6.76
CA GLY A 359 -51.69 -4.81 7.54
C GLY A 359 -51.73 -5.91 8.59
N VAL A 360 -50.57 -6.29 9.13
CA VAL A 360 -50.43 -7.35 10.14
C VAL A 360 -50.21 -6.75 11.52
N ASP A 361 -50.66 -7.45 12.55
CA ASP A 361 -50.42 -7.04 13.94
C ASP A 361 -48.96 -7.22 14.35
N ASP A 362 -48.57 -6.65 15.49
CA ASP A 362 -47.19 -6.67 15.99
C ASP A 362 -46.70 -8.10 16.28
N SER A 363 -47.61 -9.01 16.70
CA SER A 363 -47.24 -10.40 16.94
C SER A 363 -46.88 -11.12 15.64
N THR A 364 -47.67 -10.93 14.58
CA THR A 364 -47.38 -11.49 13.25
C THR A 364 -46.11 -10.87 12.65
N SER A 365 -45.87 -9.57 12.79
CA SER A 365 -44.64 -8.94 12.29
C SER A 365 -43.39 -9.41 13.06
N MET A 366 -43.50 -9.67 14.36
CA MET A 366 -42.44 -10.29 15.16
C MET A 366 -42.13 -11.71 14.68
N VAL A 367 -43.16 -12.52 14.42
CA VAL A 367 -42.99 -13.88 13.88
C VAL A 367 -42.29 -13.83 12.51
N LEU A 368 -42.75 -12.99 11.59
CA LEU A 368 -42.12 -12.81 10.27
C LEU A 368 -40.63 -12.42 10.40
N TYR A 369 -40.33 -11.42 11.25
CA TYR A 369 -38.95 -10.97 11.46
C TYR A 369 -38.05 -12.06 12.06
N SER A 370 -38.58 -12.86 13.00
CA SER A 370 -37.85 -13.97 13.62
C SER A 370 -37.55 -15.12 12.64
N HIS A 371 -38.36 -15.27 11.60
CA HIS A 371 -38.21 -16.27 10.53
C HIS A 371 -37.52 -15.71 9.27
N SER A 372 -36.58 -14.77 9.45
CA SER A 372 -35.72 -14.19 8.40
C SER A 372 -36.40 -13.26 7.39
N PHE A 373 -37.66 -12.89 7.59
CA PHE A 373 -38.36 -11.92 6.73
C PHE A 373 -38.25 -10.52 7.33
N ARG A 374 -37.15 -9.81 7.03
CA ARG A 374 -36.85 -8.50 7.62
C ARG A 374 -37.43 -7.32 6.84
N SER A 375 -37.78 -7.55 5.57
CA SER A 375 -38.35 -6.55 4.67
C SER A 375 -39.52 -7.15 3.87
N PHE A 376 -40.39 -6.29 3.33
CA PHE A 376 -41.45 -6.78 2.44
C PHE A 376 -40.88 -7.22 1.07
N GLU A 377 -39.69 -6.77 0.69
CA GLU A 377 -38.93 -7.26 -0.45
C GLU A 377 -38.47 -8.72 -0.25
N ASP A 378 -38.04 -9.09 0.97
CA ASP A 378 -37.70 -10.48 1.31
C ASP A 378 -38.93 -11.38 1.13
N ILE A 379 -40.08 -10.94 1.64
CA ILE A 379 -41.35 -11.68 1.53
C ILE A 379 -41.80 -11.80 0.07
N ALA A 380 -41.69 -10.71 -0.70
CA ALA A 380 -42.10 -10.68 -2.10
C ALA A 380 -41.24 -11.63 -2.97
N SER A 381 -39.95 -11.76 -2.63
CA SER A 381 -38.97 -12.59 -3.35
C SER A 381 -38.85 -14.03 -2.83
N ALA A 382 -39.40 -14.33 -1.65
CA ALA A 382 -39.40 -15.66 -1.07
C ALA A 382 -40.14 -16.68 -1.95
N THR A 383 -39.68 -17.93 -1.94
CA THR A 383 -40.43 -19.04 -2.54
C THR A 383 -41.69 -19.36 -1.71
N ASP A 384 -42.67 -20.05 -2.30
CA ASP A 384 -43.86 -20.46 -1.55
C ASP A 384 -43.52 -21.47 -0.46
N GLU A 385 -42.53 -22.33 -0.70
CA GLU A 385 -42.02 -23.31 0.26
C GLU A 385 -41.35 -22.66 1.47
N GLU A 386 -40.47 -21.66 1.25
CA GLU A 386 -39.82 -20.93 2.34
C GLU A 386 -40.83 -20.14 3.19
N PHE A 387 -41.83 -19.52 2.54
CA PHE A 387 -42.80 -18.70 3.24
C PHE A 387 -43.85 -19.53 3.99
N ALA A 388 -44.15 -20.75 3.52
CA ALA A 388 -45.04 -21.69 4.19
C ALA A 388 -44.48 -22.24 5.51
N GLN A 389 -43.15 -22.16 5.71
CA GLN A 389 -42.51 -22.62 6.94
C GLN A 389 -42.68 -21.67 8.13
N VAL A 390 -43.30 -20.49 7.94
CA VAL A 390 -43.54 -19.53 9.02
C VAL A 390 -44.63 -20.07 9.96
N PRO A 391 -44.30 -20.41 11.22
CA PRO A 391 -45.24 -21.01 12.14
C PRO A 391 -46.28 -19.98 12.63
N GLY A 392 -47.49 -20.45 12.94
CA GLY A 392 -48.52 -19.62 13.56
C GLY A 392 -49.33 -18.74 12.59
N ILE A 393 -49.03 -18.77 11.29
CA ILE A 393 -49.78 -18.05 10.26
C ILE A 393 -50.40 -19.06 9.27
N GLY A 394 -51.71 -19.02 9.07
CA GLY A 394 -52.39 -19.91 8.12
C GLY A 394 -52.04 -19.59 6.66
N GLU A 395 -52.06 -20.61 5.78
CA GLU A 395 -51.70 -20.47 4.36
C GLU A 395 -52.46 -19.34 3.64
N GLU A 396 -53.75 -19.16 3.95
CA GLU A 396 -54.55 -18.07 3.36
C GLU A 396 -54.00 -16.69 3.73
N ASN A 397 -53.57 -16.52 4.99
CA ASN A 397 -53.00 -15.26 5.47
C ASN A 397 -51.58 -15.06 4.94
N LEU A 398 -50.77 -16.13 4.84
CA LEU A 398 -49.46 -16.06 4.18
C LEU A 398 -49.60 -15.62 2.73
N ASN A 399 -50.54 -16.20 1.98
CA ASN A 399 -50.79 -15.78 0.59
C ASN A 399 -51.21 -14.31 0.50
N LYS A 400 -52.08 -13.84 1.39
CA LYS A 400 -52.47 -12.41 1.46
C LYS A 400 -51.27 -11.51 1.74
N ILE A 401 -50.45 -11.86 2.73
CA ILE A 401 -49.24 -11.11 3.11
C ILE A 401 -48.28 -11.04 1.92
N LYS A 402 -48.07 -12.15 1.21
CA LYS A 402 -47.17 -12.22 0.04
C LYS A 402 -47.68 -11.38 -1.14
N VAL A 403 -49.00 -11.35 -1.37
CA VAL A 403 -49.62 -10.47 -2.38
C VAL A 403 -49.42 -9.00 -2.02
N LEU A 404 -49.67 -8.62 -0.76
CA LEU A 404 -49.47 -7.25 -0.28
C LEU A 404 -48.00 -6.82 -0.38
N ALA A 405 -47.07 -7.71 -0.04
CA ALA A 405 -45.63 -7.49 -0.19
C ALA A 405 -45.25 -7.22 -1.66
N LYS A 406 -45.69 -8.08 -2.58
CA LYS A 406 -45.45 -7.90 -4.04
C LYS A 406 -46.05 -6.60 -4.56
N GLN A 407 -47.25 -6.25 -4.09
CA GLN A 407 -47.90 -5.00 -4.46
C GLN A 407 -47.14 -3.78 -3.93
N ALA A 408 -46.66 -3.80 -2.69
CA ALA A 408 -45.86 -2.71 -2.14
C ALA A 408 -44.58 -2.47 -2.94
N VAL A 409 -43.90 -3.54 -3.37
CA VAL A 409 -42.73 -3.45 -4.26
C VAL A 409 -43.13 -2.88 -5.63
N ALA A 410 -44.24 -3.33 -6.22
CA ALA A 410 -44.74 -2.84 -7.50
C ALA A 410 -45.15 -1.35 -7.45
N ASP A 411 -45.65 -0.88 -6.31
CA ASP A 411 -45.97 0.52 -6.04
C ASP A 411 -44.70 1.41 -5.87
N GLY A 412 -43.51 0.83 -6.00
CA GLY A 412 -42.23 1.53 -5.86
C GLY A 412 -41.87 1.89 -4.42
N LYS A 413 -42.53 1.28 -3.43
CA LYS A 413 -42.15 1.43 -2.01
C LYS A 413 -40.89 0.62 -1.75
N SER A 414 -40.08 1.12 -0.82
CA SER A 414 -38.89 0.42 -0.32
C SER A 414 -38.88 0.41 1.20
N THR A 415 -38.56 -0.74 1.80
CA THR A 415 -38.44 -0.89 3.26
C THR A 415 -37.45 0.13 3.81
N ASP A 416 -36.29 0.29 3.18
CA ASP A 416 -35.26 1.24 3.60
C ASP A 416 -35.76 2.70 3.57
N GLN A 417 -36.49 3.07 2.51
CA GLN A 417 -37.05 4.41 2.40
C GLN A 417 -38.08 4.70 3.51
N MET A 418 -38.89 3.70 3.86
CA MET A 418 -39.87 3.82 4.95
C MET A 418 -39.20 3.85 6.32
N MET A 419 -38.19 3.01 6.55
CA MET A 419 -37.39 3.04 7.78
C MET A 419 -36.68 4.38 7.97
N MET A 420 -36.15 4.98 6.89
CA MET A 420 -35.56 6.31 6.94
C MET A 420 -36.59 7.41 7.24
N LYS A 421 -37.82 7.29 6.73
CA LYS A 421 -38.91 8.23 7.08
C LYS A 421 -39.28 8.11 8.56
N LEU A 422 -39.39 6.90 9.09
CA LEU A 422 -39.64 6.65 10.52
C LEU A 422 -38.52 7.22 11.39
N LEU A 423 -37.25 6.95 11.04
CA LEU A 423 -36.10 7.50 11.75
C LEU A 423 -36.13 9.03 11.79
N ARG A 424 -36.38 9.69 10.66
CA ARG A 424 -36.48 11.16 10.61
C ARG A 424 -37.62 11.69 11.47
N ALA A 425 -38.77 11.01 11.48
CA ALA A 425 -39.90 11.40 12.31
C ALA A 425 -39.56 11.24 13.81
N GLU A 426 -38.91 10.15 14.21
CA GLU A 426 -38.43 9.93 15.57
C GLU A 426 -37.40 10.99 15.99
N GLU A 427 -36.44 11.31 15.12
CA GLU A 427 -35.45 12.38 15.37
C GLU A 427 -36.10 13.76 15.52
N GLU A 428 -37.14 14.06 14.73
CA GLU A 428 -37.88 15.31 14.83
C GLU A 428 -38.66 15.39 16.15
N VAL A 429 -39.27 14.29 16.59
CA VAL A 429 -39.94 14.18 17.89
C VAL A 429 -38.93 14.36 19.01
N ALA A 430 -37.83 13.61 19.01
CA ALA A 430 -36.78 13.70 20.02
C ALA A 430 -36.18 15.11 20.10
N ARG A 431 -36.00 15.79 18.95
CA ARG A 431 -35.54 17.17 18.91
C ARG A 431 -36.55 18.13 19.56
N LYS A 432 -37.85 17.98 19.27
CA LYS A 432 -38.91 18.79 19.89
C LYS A 432 -38.99 18.56 21.39
N GLU A 433 -38.85 17.31 21.84
CA GLU A 433 -38.81 16.95 23.26
C GLU A 433 -37.57 17.52 23.95
N ALA A 434 -36.40 17.45 23.33
CA ALA A 434 -35.17 18.06 23.87
C ALA A 434 -35.28 19.59 23.95
N GLU A 435 -35.87 20.24 22.95
CA GLU A 435 -36.12 21.68 22.96
C GLU A 435 -37.11 22.07 24.07
N LEU A 436 -38.16 21.28 24.28
CA LEU A 436 -39.12 21.48 25.36
C LEU A 436 -38.46 21.28 26.73
N ALA A 437 -37.66 20.23 26.91
CA ALA A 437 -36.93 19.95 28.13
C ALA A 437 -35.92 21.07 28.45
N ALA A 438 -35.23 21.59 27.43
CA ALA A 438 -34.32 22.74 27.58
C ALA A 438 -35.07 24.02 28.00
N LYS A 439 -36.23 24.29 27.41
CA LYS A 439 -37.09 25.42 27.82
C LYS A 439 -37.57 25.28 29.26
N GLN A 440 -38.03 24.10 29.66
CA GLN A 440 -38.46 23.82 31.03
C GLN A 440 -37.30 23.91 32.04
N ALA A 441 -36.11 23.46 31.66
CA ALA A 441 -34.91 23.61 32.50
C ALA A 441 -34.50 25.08 32.66
N ALA A 442 -34.58 25.88 31.60
CA ALA A 442 -34.32 27.31 31.65
C ALA A 442 -35.35 28.07 32.49
N GLU A 443 -36.63 27.71 32.40
CA GLU A 443 -37.71 28.29 33.20
C GLU A 443 -37.54 27.96 34.70
N ARG A 444 -37.23 26.70 35.04
CA ARG A 444 -36.92 26.30 36.42
C ARG A 444 -35.69 27.03 36.97
N ALA A 445 -34.66 27.22 36.16
CA ALA A 445 -33.47 27.97 36.56
C ALA A 445 -33.80 29.46 36.79
N ALA A 446 -34.66 30.06 35.96
CA ALA A 446 -35.13 31.43 36.13
C ALA A 446 -36.01 31.61 37.38
N GLU A 447 -36.91 30.67 37.67
CA GLU A 447 -37.72 30.68 38.91
C GLU A 447 -36.84 30.52 40.17
N GLN A 448 -35.82 29.66 40.12
CA GLN A 448 -34.86 29.51 41.22
C GLN A 448 -34.04 30.78 41.45
N ALA A 449 -33.60 31.44 40.37
CA ALA A 449 -32.90 32.71 40.45
C ALA A 449 -33.80 33.84 41.00
N ALA A 450 -35.08 33.87 40.62
CA ALA A 450 -36.05 34.85 41.13
C ALA A 450 -36.33 34.65 42.63
N LYS A 451 -36.50 33.40 43.09
CA LYS A 451 -36.68 33.09 44.52
C LYS A 451 -35.44 33.46 45.35
N ALA A 452 -34.24 33.20 44.82
CA ALA A 452 -33.00 33.59 45.49
C ALA A 452 -32.87 35.13 45.61
N ALA A 453 -33.30 35.87 44.58
CA ALA A 453 -33.31 37.33 44.61
C ALA A 453 -34.37 37.89 45.58
N GLU A 454 -35.56 37.27 45.67
CA GLU A 454 -36.58 37.64 46.67
C GLU A 454 -36.08 37.40 48.11
N GLU A 455 -35.42 36.26 48.36
CA GLU A 455 -34.79 35.96 49.66
C GLU A 455 -33.69 36.98 50.03
N GLU A 456 -32.88 37.43 49.06
CA GLU A 456 -31.88 38.49 49.28
C GLU A 456 -32.54 39.84 49.59
N THR A 457 -33.62 40.22 48.89
CA THR A 457 -34.32 41.50 49.16
C THR A 457 -35.02 41.53 50.52
N VAL A 458 -35.54 40.40 51.01
CA VAL A 458 -36.15 40.30 52.35
C VAL A 458 -35.08 40.44 53.44
N LEU A 459 -33.87 39.91 53.20
CA LEU A 459 -32.73 40.06 54.12
C LEU A 459 -32.18 41.50 54.16
N GLU A 460 -32.26 42.24 53.05
CA GLU A 460 -31.87 43.66 53.01
C GLU A 460 -32.91 44.58 53.67
N GLU A 461 -34.22 44.30 53.56
CA GLU A 461 -35.27 45.09 54.23
C GLU A 461 -35.33 44.86 55.76
N GLU A 462 -34.91 43.69 56.26
CA GLU A 462 -34.77 43.45 57.72
C GLU A 462 -33.51 44.11 58.32
N ALA A 463 -32.62 44.67 57.50
CA ALA A 463 -31.34 45.26 57.89
C ALA A 463 -31.33 46.80 57.80
N GLU A 464 -32.38 47.50 58.28
CA GLU A 464 -32.27 48.94 58.57
C GLU A 464 -31.49 49.16 59.90
N PRO A 465 -30.41 49.98 59.91
CA PRO A 465 -29.52 50.07 61.08
C PRO A 465 -30.07 50.99 62.17
N ALA A 466 -30.10 50.49 63.41
CA ALA A 466 -30.23 51.30 64.62
C ALA A 466 -29.04 52.28 64.73
N GLU A 467 -29.31 53.58 64.73
CA GLU A 467 -28.32 54.63 65.01
C GLU A 467 -27.69 54.43 66.39
N LEU A 468 -26.36 54.26 66.41
CA LEU A 468 -25.55 54.14 67.62
C LEU A 468 -24.82 55.46 67.90
N GLU A 469 -25.24 56.14 68.97
CA GLU A 469 -24.57 57.28 69.57
C GLU A 469 -23.13 56.95 69.96
N SER A 470 -22.18 57.74 69.46
CA SER A 470 -20.79 57.72 69.93
C SER A 470 -20.67 58.42 71.28
N LYS A 471 -20.27 57.68 72.32
CA LYS A 471 -19.65 58.25 73.53
C LYS A 471 -18.21 57.80 73.64
N THR A 472 -17.34 58.80 73.61
CA THR A 472 -15.99 58.87 74.19
C THR A 472 -15.89 58.21 75.56
N GLU A 473 -14.80 57.49 75.83
CA GLU A 473 -13.88 57.75 76.96
C GLU A 473 -12.63 56.87 76.94
N GLU A 474 -11.60 57.41 77.60
CA GLU A 474 -10.19 57.05 77.76
C GLU A 474 -9.94 55.62 78.30
N VAL A 475 -8.81 54.94 78.10
CA VAL A 475 -7.40 55.26 78.45
C VAL A 475 -6.44 54.44 77.57
#